data_AF-A0A7K2ZHA8-F1
#
_entry.id   AF-A0A7K2ZHA8-F1
#
_cell.length_a   1.000
_cell.length_b   1.000
_cell.length_c   1.000
_cell.angle_alpha   90.00
_cell.angle_beta   90.00
_cell.angle_gamma   90.00
#
_symmetry.space_group_name_H-M   'P 1'
#
loop_
_entity.id
_entity.type
_entity.pdbx_description
1 polymer ?
#
loop_
_entity_poly.entity_id
_entity_poly.type
_entity_poly.pdbx_seq_one_letter_code
_entity_poly.pdbx_strand_id
1 'polypeptide(L)'
;MTSSRMQAPTHTTGAHRAHRRAPHASAHRPAARYEPHLDGLFTYCLSVLCDHDAATEALGAVLAIADRHEARCPEAGEERQSWLYALARWTCLRTLTERGRGRQAHRRPPAPARDAGPAERTS
;
A
#
# COMPACT_ATOMS: atom_id res chain seq x y z
N MET A 1 -0.18 52.99 57.27
CA MET A 1 0.78 53.46 56.26
C MET A 1 1.88 52.39 56.18
N THR A 2 2.15 51.66 55.10
CA THR A 2 1.82 51.82 53.67
C THR A 2 2.13 50.49 52.97
N SER A 3 1.18 50.05 52.13
CA SER A 3 1.35 49.30 50.88
C SER A 3 2.09 47.95 50.86
N SER A 4 1.27 46.90 50.93
CA SER A 4 1.52 45.59 50.33
C SER A 4 1.75 45.76 48.82
N ARG A 5 2.94 45.37 48.33
CA ARG A 5 3.33 45.51 46.92
C ARG A 5 3.11 44.18 46.21
N MET A 6 1.94 44.03 45.59
CA MET A 6 1.74 43.08 44.49
C MET A 6 2.69 43.47 43.35
N GLN A 7 3.54 42.55 42.91
CA GLN A 7 4.26 42.71 41.65
C GLN A 7 4.21 41.40 40.87
N ALA A 8 3.47 41.45 39.77
CA ALA A 8 3.23 40.37 38.84
C ALA A 8 4.53 39.95 38.13
N PRO A 9 4.79 38.64 37.93
CA PRO A 9 5.75 38.20 36.95
C PRO A 9 5.09 38.27 35.57
N THR A 10 5.47 39.27 34.77
CA THR A 10 5.23 39.28 33.33
C THR A 10 6.59 39.24 32.67
N HIS A 11 7.00 38.08 32.17
CA HIS A 11 7.70 37.96 30.89
C HIS A 11 7.74 36.47 30.49
N THR A 12 6.62 36.08 29.87
CA THR A 12 6.56 35.01 28.88
C THR A 12 7.52 35.38 27.74
N THR A 13 8.62 34.64 27.65
CA THR A 13 9.41 34.45 26.43
C THR A 13 9.74 32.96 26.45
N GLY A 14 8.97 32.10 25.80
CA GLY A 14 8.77 32.12 24.36
C GLY A 14 9.82 31.22 23.73
N ALA A 15 9.73 29.90 23.95
CA ALA A 15 10.42 28.91 23.12
C ALA A 15 9.74 27.55 23.29
N HIS A 16 8.50 27.43 22.82
CA HIS A 16 8.03 26.16 22.30
C HIS A 16 8.97 25.79 21.15
N ARG A 17 10.04 25.07 21.45
CA ARG A 17 10.76 24.28 20.45
C ARG A 17 9.82 23.14 20.09
N ALA A 18 8.81 23.47 19.29
CA ALA A 18 8.20 22.51 18.41
C ALA A 18 9.37 21.94 17.61
N HIS A 19 9.72 20.69 17.91
CA HIS A 19 10.47 19.86 17.00
C HIS A 19 9.59 19.76 15.75
N ARG A 20 9.73 20.75 14.88
CA ARG A 20 9.20 20.76 13.54
C ARG A 20 9.91 19.58 12.89
N ARG A 21 9.23 18.44 12.92
CA ARG A 21 9.60 17.22 12.22
C ARG A 21 9.89 17.68 10.80
N ALA A 22 11.17 17.71 10.44
CA ALA A 22 11.58 18.07 9.11
C ALA A 22 10.76 17.19 8.15
N PRO A 23 10.15 17.76 7.09
CA PRO A 23 9.48 16.94 6.11
C PRO A 23 10.51 15.93 5.60
N HIS A 24 10.11 14.66 5.55
CA HIS A 24 10.91 13.56 5.01
C HIS A 24 11.33 13.87 3.57
N ALA A 25 12.40 14.65 3.39
CA ALA A 25 13.03 14.91 2.10
C ALA A 25 13.76 13.64 1.56
N SER A 26 13.78 12.56 2.35
CA SER A 26 14.22 11.24 1.95
C SER A 26 13.15 10.40 1.27
N ALA A 27 11.84 10.69 1.43
CA ALA A 27 10.78 9.91 0.79
C ALA A 27 10.54 10.30 -0.69
N HIS A 28 10.97 11.50 -1.10
CA HIS A 28 10.82 11.96 -2.48
C HIS A 28 12.00 11.57 -3.38
N ARG A 29 13.15 11.23 -2.79
CA ARG A 29 14.36 10.79 -3.51
C ARG A 29 14.28 9.36 -4.10
N PRO A 30 13.61 8.36 -3.49
CA PRO A 30 13.47 7.04 -4.09
C PRO A 30 12.56 7.06 -5.33
N ALA A 31 11.47 7.83 -5.32
CA ALA A 31 10.57 7.96 -6.47
C ALA A 31 11.30 8.49 -7.72
N ALA A 32 12.17 9.49 -7.55
CA ALA A 32 12.96 10.06 -8.64
C ALA A 32 13.93 9.05 -9.31
N ARG A 33 14.31 7.97 -8.61
CA ARG A 33 15.20 6.93 -9.16
C ARG A 33 14.44 5.93 -10.04
N TYR A 34 13.16 5.74 -9.80
CA TYR A 34 12.33 4.78 -10.52
C TYR A 34 11.53 5.42 -11.66
N GLU A 35 11.36 6.75 -11.64
CA GLU A 35 10.70 7.58 -12.67
C GLU A 35 10.88 7.06 -14.12
N PRO A 36 12.11 6.81 -14.62
CA PRO A 36 12.30 6.37 -16.01
C PRO A 36 11.70 4.99 -16.33
N HIS A 37 11.44 4.16 -15.32
CA HIS A 37 10.94 2.79 -15.48
C HIS A 37 9.44 2.67 -15.19
N LEU A 38 8.81 3.70 -14.63
CA LEU A 38 7.39 3.65 -14.21
C LEU A 38 6.46 3.40 -15.39
N ASP A 39 6.69 4.07 -16.51
CA ASP A 39 5.87 3.93 -17.72
C ASP A 39 5.95 2.51 -18.31
N GLY A 40 7.15 1.94 -18.36
CA GLY A 40 7.38 0.57 -18.84
C GLY A 40 6.82 -0.50 -17.90
N LEU A 41 6.90 -0.28 -16.58
CA LEU A 41 6.31 -1.19 -15.59
C LEU A 41 4.78 -1.12 -15.60
N PHE A 42 4.21 0.10 -15.69
CA PHE A 42 2.77 0.29 -15.82
C PHE A 42 2.23 -0.38 -17.09
N THR A 43 2.88 -0.16 -18.23
CA THR A 43 2.50 -0.75 -19.52
C THR A 43 2.54 -2.28 -19.48
N TYR A 44 3.55 -2.85 -18.81
CA TYR A 44 3.62 -4.28 -18.58
C TYR A 44 2.48 -4.79 -17.70
N CYS A 45 2.22 -4.14 -16.56
CA CYS A 45 1.11 -4.48 -15.68
C CYS A 45 -0.25 -4.39 -16.39
N LEU A 46 -0.47 -3.34 -17.19
CA LEU A 46 -1.67 -3.15 -17.98
C LEU A 46 -1.84 -4.26 -19.02
N SER A 47 -0.75 -4.66 -19.68
CA SER A 47 -0.78 -5.74 -20.69
C SER A 47 -1.11 -7.11 -20.08
N VAL A 48 -0.70 -7.37 -18.84
CA VAL A 48 -0.94 -8.65 -18.15
C VAL A 48 -2.31 -8.70 -17.46
N LEU A 49 -2.72 -7.60 -16.83
CA LEU A 49 -3.96 -7.54 -16.04
C LEU A 49 -5.17 -7.06 -16.86
N CYS A 50 -4.94 -6.41 -17.99
CA CYS A 50 -5.94 -5.81 -18.88
C CYS A 50 -6.95 -4.89 -18.18
N ASP A 51 -6.53 -4.29 -17.07
CA ASP A 51 -7.36 -3.52 -16.15
C ASP A 51 -6.51 -2.40 -15.55
N HIS A 52 -6.97 -1.16 -15.74
CA HIS A 52 -6.22 0.03 -15.37
C HIS A 52 -6.09 0.20 -13.85
N ASP A 53 -7.16 -0.06 -13.11
CA ASP A 53 -7.16 0.08 -11.65
C ASP A 53 -6.28 -1.01 -11.03
N ALA A 54 -6.39 -2.24 -11.55
CA ALA A 54 -5.54 -3.35 -11.13
C ALA A 54 -4.06 -3.11 -11.44
N ALA A 55 -3.76 -2.52 -12.60
CA ALA A 55 -2.40 -2.15 -12.97
C ALA A 55 -1.84 -1.07 -12.03
N THR A 56 -2.67 -0.09 -11.66
CA THR A 56 -2.29 0.97 -10.71
C THR A 56 -2.02 0.40 -9.32
N GLU A 57 -2.90 -0.47 -8.80
CA GLU A 57 -2.68 -1.14 -7.52
C GLU A 57 -1.43 -2.03 -7.53
N ALA A 58 -1.23 -2.79 -8.61
CA ALA A 58 -0.05 -3.65 -8.77
C ALA A 58 1.24 -2.82 -8.80
N LEU A 59 1.26 -1.72 -9.55
CA LEU A 59 2.41 -0.81 -9.62
C LEU A 59 2.71 -0.18 -8.25
N GLY A 60 1.68 0.26 -7.53
CA GLY A 60 1.83 0.74 -6.15
C GLY A 60 2.44 -0.31 -5.23
N ALA A 61 2.03 -1.57 -5.35
CA ALA A 61 2.60 -2.68 -4.59
C ALA A 61 4.07 -2.95 -4.95
N VAL A 62 4.44 -2.90 -6.24
CA VAL A 62 5.85 -3.03 -6.69
C VAL A 62 6.70 -1.96 -6.03
N LEU A 63 6.27 -0.69 -6.06
CA LEU A 63 7.03 0.42 -5.48
C LEU A 63 7.12 0.32 -3.96
N ALA A 64 6.04 -0.07 -3.28
CA ALA A 64 6.05 -0.28 -1.83
C ALA A 64 7.01 -1.40 -1.40
N ILE A 65 7.18 -2.43 -2.23
CA ILE A 65 8.18 -3.49 -1.99
C ILE A 65 9.57 -2.97 -2.30
N ALA A 66 9.73 -2.24 -3.41
CA ALA A 66 11.01 -1.68 -3.79
C ALA A 66 11.58 -0.76 -2.69
N ASP A 67 10.74 0.10 -2.12
CA ASP A 67 11.08 1.00 -1.03
C ASP A 67 11.52 0.24 0.24
N ARG A 68 10.79 -0.82 0.62
CA ARG A 68 11.18 -1.69 1.76
C ARG A 68 12.50 -2.43 1.54
N HIS A 69 12.85 -2.66 0.27
CA HIS A 69 14.06 -3.37 -0.12
C HIS A 69 15.17 -2.44 -0.61
N GLU A 70 15.08 -1.11 -0.37
CA GLU A 70 16.09 -0.13 -0.82
C GLU A 70 17.51 -0.52 -0.35
N ALA A 71 17.64 -1.00 0.90
CA ALA A 71 18.92 -1.45 1.46
C ALA A 71 19.51 -2.72 0.78
N ARG A 72 18.72 -3.40 -0.06
CA ARG A 72 19.08 -4.63 -0.77
C ARG A 72 19.02 -4.46 -2.30
N CYS A 73 18.76 -3.24 -2.77
CA CYS A 73 18.61 -2.94 -4.18
C CYS A 73 19.98 -2.98 -4.87
N PRO A 74 20.11 -3.63 -6.04
CA PRO A 74 21.30 -3.53 -6.87
C PRO A 74 21.59 -2.07 -7.23
N GLU A 75 22.85 -1.66 -7.15
CA GLU A 75 23.31 -0.31 -7.50
C GLU A 75 23.40 -0.10 -9.02
N ALA A 76 23.60 -1.18 -9.79
CA ALA A 76 23.65 -1.15 -11.25
C ALA A 76 22.26 -0.90 -11.86
N GLY A 77 22.18 -0.01 -12.85
CA GLY A 77 20.92 0.38 -13.49
C GLY A 77 20.18 -0.78 -14.15
N GLU A 78 20.89 -1.64 -14.88
CA GLU A 78 20.31 -2.77 -15.62
C GLU A 78 19.82 -3.90 -14.69
N GLU A 79 20.57 -4.19 -13.63
CA GLU A 79 20.18 -5.18 -12.61
C GLU A 79 18.96 -4.69 -11.82
N ARG A 80 18.91 -3.40 -11.49
CA ARG A 80 17.75 -2.77 -10.85
C ARG A 80 16.52 -2.81 -11.74
N GLN A 81 16.64 -2.55 -13.04
CA GLN A 81 15.53 -2.68 -13.98
C GLN A 81 15.03 -4.13 -14.04
N SER A 82 15.95 -5.10 -14.16
CA SER A 82 15.63 -6.53 -14.18
C SER A 82 14.90 -6.97 -12.91
N TRP A 83 15.36 -6.48 -11.75
CA TRP A 83 14.75 -6.75 -10.45
C TRP A 83 13.34 -6.15 -10.33
N LEU A 84 13.13 -4.91 -10.81
CA LEU A 84 11.80 -4.27 -10.83
C LEU A 84 10.82 -5.03 -11.72
N TYR A 85 11.26 -5.52 -12.89
CA TYR A 85 10.42 -6.35 -13.75
C TYR A 85 10.08 -7.71 -13.10
N ALA A 86 11.01 -8.30 -12.33
CA ALA A 86 10.73 -9.51 -11.57
C ALA A 86 9.65 -9.27 -10.48
N LEU A 87 9.71 -8.12 -9.78
CA LEU A 87 8.68 -7.71 -8.83
C LEU A 87 7.33 -7.44 -9.51
N ALA A 88 7.33 -6.78 -10.66
CA ALA A 88 6.11 -6.54 -11.45
C ALA A 88 5.46 -7.86 -11.88
N ARG A 89 6.25 -8.83 -12.36
CA ARG A 89 5.73 -10.17 -12.68
C ARG A 89 5.12 -10.84 -11.46
N TRP A 90 5.81 -10.82 -10.32
CA TRP A 90 5.32 -11.42 -9.08
C TRP A 90 4.01 -10.78 -8.60
N THR A 91 3.91 -9.45 -8.60
CA THR A 91 2.69 -8.73 -8.20
C THR A 91 1.51 -8.99 -9.14
N CYS A 92 1.73 -9.00 -10.45
CA CYS A 92 0.70 -9.34 -11.44
C CYS A 92 0.16 -10.76 -11.22
N LEU A 93 1.05 -11.75 -11.06
CA LEU A 93 0.65 -13.14 -10.80
C LEU A 93 -0.16 -13.27 -9.51
N ARG A 94 0.28 -12.60 -8.43
CA ARG A 94 -0.46 -12.59 -7.16
C ARG A 94 -1.86 -12.01 -7.34
N THR A 95 -1.99 -10.90 -8.04
CA THR A 95 -3.30 -10.26 -8.32
C THR A 95 -4.22 -11.19 -9.10
N LEU A 96 -3.70 -11.91 -10.10
CA LEU A 96 -4.46 -12.94 -10.83
C LEU A 96 -4.90 -14.10 -9.92
N THR A 97 -4.03 -14.54 -9.00
CA THR A 97 -4.39 -15.62 -8.05
C THR A 97 -5.48 -15.19 -7.07
N GLU A 98 -5.44 -13.97 -6.55
CA GLU A 98 -6.48 -13.45 -5.64
C GLU A 98 -7.83 -13.30 -6.35
N ARG A 99 -7.83 -12.80 -7.61
CA ARG A 99 -9.02 -12.77 -8.47
C ARG A 99 -9.55 -14.18 -8.77
N GLY A 100 -8.66 -15.15 -8.97
CA GLY A 100 -9.00 -16.56 -9.15
C GLY A 100 -9.71 -17.14 -7.92
N ARG A 101 -9.18 -16.87 -6.72
CA ARG A 101 -9.76 -17.34 -5.44
C ARG A 101 -11.12 -16.72 -5.14
N GLY A 102 -11.30 -15.42 -5.37
CA GLY A 102 -12.60 -14.76 -5.22
C GLY A 102 -13.67 -15.37 -6.12
N ARG A 103 -13.35 -15.63 -7.40
CA ARG A 103 -14.27 -16.30 -8.33
C ARG A 103 -14.59 -17.74 -7.95
N GLN A 104 -13.64 -18.49 -7.38
CA GLN A 104 -13.88 -19.85 -6.88
C GLN A 104 -14.74 -19.85 -5.61
N ALA A 105 -14.54 -18.88 -4.71
CA ALA A 105 -15.35 -18.72 -3.51
C ALA A 105 -16.82 -18.41 -3.84
N HIS A 106 -17.07 -17.56 -4.85
CA HIS A 106 -18.42 -17.27 -5.33
C HIS A 106 -19.06 -18.40 -6.16
N ARG A 107 -18.27 -19.36 -6.65
CA ARG A 107 -18.77 -20.55 -7.34
C ARG A 107 -19.14 -21.69 -6.41
N ARG A 108 -18.82 -21.63 -5.11
CA ARG A 108 -19.28 -22.65 -4.17
C ARG A 108 -20.80 -22.55 -4.06
N PRO A 109 -21.57 -23.54 -4.55
CA PRO A 109 -23.01 -23.49 -4.42
C PRO A 109 -23.36 -23.43 -2.94
N PRO A 110 -24.37 -22.66 -2.51
CA PRO A 110 -24.95 -22.87 -1.19
C PRO A 110 -25.30 -24.36 -1.09
N ALA A 111 -24.86 -25.01 -0.01
CA ALA A 111 -25.17 -26.41 0.23
C ALA A 111 -26.69 -26.59 0.07
N PRO A 112 -27.16 -27.63 -0.65
CA PRO A 112 -28.59 -27.86 -0.75
C PRO A 112 -29.12 -27.93 0.67
N ALA A 113 -30.05 -27.02 1.00
CA ALA A 113 -30.82 -27.10 2.21
C ALA A 113 -31.40 -28.51 2.20
N ARG A 114 -30.87 -29.37 3.07
CA ARG A 114 -31.40 -30.73 3.24
C ARG A 114 -32.87 -30.52 3.56
N ASP A 115 -33.71 -31.02 2.66
CA ASP A 115 -35.14 -31.15 2.84
C ASP A 115 -35.43 -31.39 4.32
N ALA A 116 -36.06 -30.39 4.96
CA ALA A 116 -36.90 -30.67 6.10
C ALA A 116 -38.04 -31.52 5.52
N GLY A 117 -37.83 -32.83 5.55
CA GLY A 117 -38.72 -33.82 4.99
C GLY A 117 -40.14 -33.66 5.54
N PRO A 118 -41.16 -34.13 4.80
CA PRO A 118 -42.53 -34.10 5.24
C PRO A 118 -42.66 -35.02 6.45
N ALA A 119 -42.81 -34.44 7.64
CA ALA A 119 -43.24 -35.18 8.82
C ALA A 119 -44.67 -35.68 8.57
N GLU A 120 -44.75 -36.99 8.35
CA GLU A 120 -45.84 -37.93 8.66
C GLU A 120 -47.10 -37.31 9.30
N ARG A 121 -48.28 -37.43 8.68
CA ARG A 121 -49.22 -38.56 8.79
C ARG A 121 -49.55 -38.93 10.24
N THR A 122 -50.81 -38.75 10.64
CA THR A 122 -51.67 -39.63 11.49
C THR A 122 -52.96 -38.85 11.78
N SER A 123 -54.10 -39.29 11.20
CA SER A 123 -55.24 -39.95 11.87
C SER A 123 -56.21 -39.01 12.58
#